data_AF-A0A7X3Y537-F1
#
_entry.id   AF-A0A7X3Y537-F1
#
_cell.length_a   1.000
_cell.length_b   1.000
_cell.length_c   1.000
_cell.angle_alpha   90.00
_cell.angle_beta   90.00
_cell.angle_gamma   90.00
#
_symmetry.space_group_name_H-M   'P 1'
#
loop_
_entity.id
_entity.type
_entity.pdbx_description
1 polymer ?
#
loop_
_entity_poly.entity_id
_entity_poly.type
_entity_poly.pdbx_seq_one_letter_code
_entity_poly.pdbx_strand_id
1 'polypeptide(L)'
;MEVAIIPKDEKITVLPEYSYLGDLETHDGRSFESLRGVNTTIGGLALMATAEEQLLGLKMDLVRYIAHTTVHEFAHGIQNLCFTAEDHSEWNAFYDSALQDNLYPETYLMSNTREFFAVFSTAYFEVYSWDSLSNSRDQIEDDHPAIFEFLDEVYGGAELSPESKRLTPQ
;
A
#
# COMPACT_ATOMS: atom_id res chain seq x y z
N MET A 1 -0.72 4.52 15.78
CA MET A 1 0.25 4.30 14.69
C MET A 1 1.17 5.49 14.66
N GLU A 2 2.48 5.26 14.56
CA GLU A 2 3.44 6.30 14.25
C GLU A 2 3.91 6.15 12.79
N VAL A 3 4.17 7.29 12.15
CA VAL A 3 4.68 7.33 10.78
C VAL A 3 6.08 7.92 10.82
N ALA A 4 7.07 7.09 10.51
CA ALA A 4 8.45 7.49 10.31
C ALA A 4 8.70 7.84 8.84
N ILE A 5 9.52 8.86 8.62
CA ILE A 5 9.84 9.34 7.27
C ILE A 5 11.27 8.92 6.98
N ILE A 6 11.46 8.09 5.95
CA ILE A 6 12.79 7.69 5.45
C ILE A 6 13.29 8.85 4.59
N PRO A 7 14.39 9.53 4.97
CA PRO A 7 14.95 10.60 4.16
C PRO A 7 15.30 10.12 2.75
N LYS A 8 15.14 10.99 1.75
CA LYS A 8 15.24 10.62 0.33
C LYS A 8 16.48 9.82 -0.07
N ASP A 9 17.63 10.18 0.48
CA ASP A 9 18.93 9.62 0.11
C ASP A 9 19.50 8.66 1.18
N GLU A 10 18.66 8.24 2.12
CA GLU A 10 19.04 7.38 3.24
C GLU A 10 18.33 6.02 3.20
N LYS A 11 18.92 5.04 3.88
CA LYS A 11 18.31 3.71 4.10
C LYS A 11 17.29 3.80 5.23
N ILE A 12 16.31 2.90 5.25
CA ILE A 12 15.37 2.80 6.38
C ILE A 12 16.07 2.58 7.73
N THR A 13 17.25 1.96 7.73
CA THR A 13 18.02 1.59 8.91
C THR A 13 18.69 2.76 9.62
N VAL A 14 18.67 3.97 9.03
CA VAL A 14 19.05 5.21 9.75
C VAL A 14 18.02 5.60 10.81
N LEU A 15 16.79 5.11 10.68
CA LEU A 15 15.73 5.32 11.67
C LEU A 15 15.98 4.40 12.87
N PRO A 16 16.06 4.93 14.11
CA PRO A 16 16.37 4.12 15.29
C PRO A 16 15.45 2.91 15.49
N GLU A 17 14.18 3.06 15.15
CA GLU A 17 13.16 2.02 15.28
C GLU A 17 13.36 0.87 14.29
N TYR A 18 14.07 1.11 13.18
CA TYR A 18 14.28 0.17 12.09
C TYR A 18 15.74 -0.27 11.94
N SER A 19 16.64 0.18 12.80
CA SER A 19 18.08 -0.10 12.68
C SER A 19 18.42 -1.59 12.74
N TYR A 20 17.56 -2.41 13.34
CA TYR A 20 17.73 -3.87 13.45
C TYR A 20 17.56 -4.60 12.11
N LEU A 21 17.11 -3.92 11.06
CA LEU A 21 16.86 -4.49 9.73
C LEU A 21 18.11 -4.54 8.81
N GLY A 22 19.26 -3.99 9.22
CA GLY A 22 20.47 -3.80 8.39
C GLY A 22 20.96 -4.99 7.58
N ASP A 23 20.85 -6.19 8.14
CA ASP A 23 21.33 -7.42 7.50
C ASP A 23 20.20 -8.41 7.21
N LEU A 24 18.94 -7.94 7.27
CA LEU A 24 17.78 -8.78 7.07
C LEU A 24 17.26 -8.67 5.64
N GLU A 25 16.66 -9.77 5.19
CA GLU A 25 15.93 -9.85 3.93
C GLU A 25 14.45 -10.04 4.21
N THR A 26 13.62 -9.47 3.34
CA THR A 26 12.18 -9.74 3.27
C THR A 26 11.94 -11.20 2.89
N HIS A 27 10.69 -11.66 3.04
CA HIS A 27 10.32 -13.03 2.70
C HIS A 27 10.57 -13.40 1.22
N ASP A 28 10.69 -12.41 0.33
CA ASP A 28 10.95 -12.55 -1.09
C ASP A 28 12.43 -12.27 -1.47
N GLY A 29 13.32 -12.15 -0.47
CA GLY A 29 14.77 -12.04 -0.68
C GLY A 29 15.28 -10.63 -1.00
N ARG A 30 14.44 -9.59 -0.87
CA ARG A 30 14.91 -8.20 -0.98
C ARG A 30 15.56 -7.77 0.33
N SER A 31 16.65 -7.01 0.26
CA SER A 31 17.22 -6.41 1.46
C SER A 31 16.24 -5.39 2.06
N PHE A 32 16.00 -5.44 3.37
CA PHE A 32 15.20 -4.43 4.06
C PHE A 32 15.78 -3.03 3.91
N GLU A 33 17.11 -2.89 3.80
CA GLU A 33 17.77 -1.59 3.59
C GLU A 33 17.39 -0.91 2.27
N SER A 34 16.96 -1.70 1.28
CA SER A 34 16.53 -1.20 -0.02
C SER A 34 15.05 -0.79 -0.06
N LEU A 35 14.28 -1.13 0.98
CA LEU A 35 12.87 -0.79 1.05
C LEU A 35 12.68 0.70 1.31
N ARG A 36 11.69 1.25 0.64
CA ARG A 36 11.26 2.66 0.80
C ARG A 36 9.91 2.79 1.48
N GLY A 37 9.44 1.70 2.08
CA GLY A 37 8.34 1.67 3.03
C GLY A 37 8.25 0.32 3.71
N VAL A 38 7.67 0.32 4.90
CA VAL A 38 7.35 -0.90 5.64
C VAL A 38 6.29 -0.59 6.69
N ASN A 39 5.34 -1.50 6.86
CA ASN A 39 4.42 -1.52 7.99
C ASN A 39 4.73 -2.73 8.88
N THR A 40 5.02 -2.48 10.16
CA THR A 40 5.36 -3.52 11.12
C THR A 40 4.83 -3.19 12.52
N THR A 41 4.95 -4.13 13.45
CA THR A 41 4.67 -3.90 14.86
C THR A 41 5.93 -4.18 15.68
N ILE A 42 6.40 -3.18 16.42
CA ILE A 42 7.56 -3.30 17.32
C ILE A 42 7.11 -3.01 18.74
N GLY A 43 7.31 -3.95 19.65
CA GLY A 43 6.92 -3.78 21.06
C GLY A 43 5.42 -3.52 21.28
N GLY A 44 4.57 -3.96 20.35
CA GLY A 44 3.12 -3.71 20.37
C GLY A 44 2.69 -2.36 19.78
N LEU A 45 3.63 -1.54 19.31
CA LEU A 45 3.35 -0.30 18.60
C LEU A 45 3.37 -0.56 17.09
N ALA A 46 2.26 -0.24 16.42
CA ALA A 46 2.21 -0.23 14.97
C ALA A 46 3.04 0.96 14.44
N LEU A 47 4.09 0.61 13.69
CA LEU A 47 5.06 1.51 13.11
C LEU A 47 5.05 1.36 11.60
N MET A 48 4.93 2.49 10.94
CA MET A 48 5.02 2.60 9.50
C MET A 48 6.21 3.48 9.14
N ALA A 49 6.99 3.08 8.14
CA ALA A 49 7.94 3.96 7.48
C ALA A 49 7.52 4.19 6.04
N THR A 50 7.73 5.41 5.54
CA THR A 50 7.54 5.74 4.12
C THR A 50 8.64 6.68 3.64
N ALA A 51 8.95 6.64 2.36
CA ALA A 51 9.87 7.57 1.72
C ALA A 51 9.37 9.02 1.76
N GLU A 52 10.25 9.95 2.12
CA GLU A 52 10.03 11.39 2.08
C GLU A 52 9.49 11.85 0.71
N GLU A 53 10.12 11.42 -0.37
CA GLU A 53 9.74 11.83 -1.72
C GLU A 53 8.36 11.31 -2.13
N GLN A 54 7.93 10.16 -1.62
CA GLN A 54 6.57 9.66 -1.82
C GLN A 54 5.58 10.50 -1.01
N LEU A 55 5.88 10.76 0.28
CA LEU A 55 5.04 11.60 1.12
C LEU A 55 4.85 13.02 0.56
N LEU A 56 5.91 13.59 -0.02
CA LEU A 56 5.90 14.93 -0.61
C LEU A 56 5.39 14.97 -2.06
N GLY A 57 5.03 13.83 -2.66
CA GLY A 57 4.58 13.75 -4.05
C GLY A 57 5.65 14.13 -5.06
N LEU A 58 6.94 13.96 -4.73
CA LEU A 58 8.05 14.29 -5.62
C LEU A 58 8.24 13.19 -6.68
N LYS A 59 8.64 13.61 -7.88
CA LYS A 59 8.97 12.69 -8.99
C LYS A 59 10.06 11.70 -8.54
N MET A 60 9.72 10.43 -8.53
CA MET A 60 10.65 9.34 -8.27
C MET A 60 11.20 8.76 -9.57
N ASP A 61 12.35 8.10 -9.48
CA ASP A 61 12.76 7.13 -10.49
C ASP A 61 11.90 5.87 -10.29
N LEU A 62 10.70 5.88 -10.89
CA LEU A 62 9.57 4.97 -10.63
C LEU A 62 9.81 3.51 -11.03
N VAL A 63 10.98 3.18 -11.60
CA VAL A 63 11.29 1.84 -12.13
C VAL A 63 11.21 0.74 -11.06
N ARG A 64 11.22 1.08 -9.76
CA ARG A 64 11.29 0.11 -8.64
C ARG A 64 10.03 -0.04 -7.79
N TYR A 65 8.99 0.76 -7.97
CA TYR A 65 7.83 0.75 -7.07
C TYR A 65 6.54 0.46 -7.83
N ILE A 66 5.75 -0.47 -7.28
CA ILE A 66 4.50 -0.97 -7.86
C ILE A 66 3.31 -0.05 -7.50
N ALA A 67 3.38 0.67 -6.37
CA ALA A 67 2.33 1.56 -5.88
C ALA A 67 2.91 2.73 -5.07
N HIS A 68 2.09 3.76 -4.78
CA HIS A 68 2.48 4.86 -3.91
C HIS A 68 2.69 4.36 -2.47
N THR A 69 3.95 4.25 -2.07
CA THR A 69 4.36 3.58 -0.83
C THR A 69 3.68 4.15 0.41
N THR A 70 3.54 5.47 0.51
CA THR A 70 2.82 6.09 1.64
C THR A 70 1.39 5.59 1.77
N VAL A 71 0.60 5.59 0.69
CA VAL A 71 -0.80 5.14 0.78
C VAL A 71 -0.87 3.64 1.02
N HIS A 72 -0.02 2.87 0.34
CA HIS A 72 0.09 1.42 0.48
C HIS A 72 0.37 0.99 1.93
N GLU A 73 1.43 1.52 2.54
CA GLU A 73 1.83 1.14 3.89
C GLU A 73 0.87 1.68 4.96
N PHE A 74 0.14 2.77 4.66
CA PHE A 74 -0.87 3.34 5.55
C PHE A 74 -2.14 2.47 5.52
N ALA A 75 -2.49 1.92 4.36
CA ALA A 75 -3.56 0.95 4.21
C ALA A 75 -3.29 -0.31 5.04
N HIS A 76 -2.06 -0.84 5.05
CA HIS A 76 -1.71 -1.90 6.01
C HIS A 76 -1.93 -1.49 7.47
N GLY A 77 -1.63 -0.24 7.82
CA GLY A 77 -1.87 0.30 9.16
C GLY A 77 -3.36 0.32 9.52
N ILE A 78 -4.21 0.78 8.61
CA ILE A 78 -5.68 0.76 8.77
C ILE A 78 -6.16 -0.68 8.93
N GLN A 79 -5.74 -1.58 8.04
CA GLN A 79 -6.14 -2.98 8.10
C GLN A 79 -5.73 -3.64 9.41
N ASN A 80 -4.54 -3.34 9.94
CA ASN A 80 -4.04 -3.96 11.16
C ASN A 80 -4.68 -3.38 12.45
N LEU A 81 -5.10 -2.12 12.44
CA LEU A 81 -5.51 -1.40 13.65
C LEU A 81 -7.00 -1.09 13.73
N CYS A 82 -7.66 -0.97 12.58
CA CYS A 82 -9.02 -0.47 12.48
C CYS A 82 -10.01 -1.54 12.05
N PHE A 83 -9.58 -2.58 11.32
CA PHE A 83 -10.49 -3.63 10.90
C PHE A 83 -11.02 -4.41 12.11
N THR A 84 -12.32 -4.63 12.09
CA THR A 84 -13.02 -5.60 12.93
C THR A 84 -12.80 -7.03 12.40
N ALA A 85 -13.28 -8.03 13.14
CA ALA A 85 -13.24 -9.41 12.66
C ALA A 85 -14.15 -9.59 11.43
N GLU A 86 -15.25 -8.86 11.38
CA GLU A 86 -16.19 -8.79 10.27
C GLU A 86 -15.52 -8.18 9.03
N ASP A 87 -14.84 -7.03 9.16
CA ASP A 87 -14.13 -6.38 8.06
C ASP A 87 -13.06 -7.31 7.46
N HIS A 88 -12.31 -8.02 8.32
CA HIS A 88 -11.35 -9.02 7.88
C HIS A 88 -12.03 -10.17 7.13
N SER A 89 -13.17 -10.65 7.62
CA SER A 89 -13.90 -11.76 6.99
C SER A 89 -14.43 -11.35 5.61
N GLU A 90 -14.97 -10.15 5.49
CA GLU A 90 -15.49 -9.62 4.24
C GLU A 90 -14.37 -9.39 3.22
N TRP A 91 -13.28 -8.73 3.62
CA TRP A 91 -12.15 -8.50 2.74
C TRP A 91 -11.49 -9.81 2.25
N ASN A 92 -11.38 -10.81 3.12
CA ASN A 92 -10.89 -12.13 2.74
C ASN A 92 -11.79 -12.81 1.72
N ALA A 93 -13.11 -12.60 1.76
CA ALA A 93 -14.02 -13.15 0.77
C ALA A 93 -13.79 -12.54 -0.62
N PHE A 94 -13.47 -11.24 -0.72
CA PHE A 94 -13.07 -10.62 -1.99
C PHE A 94 -11.78 -11.22 -2.55
N TYR A 95 -10.76 -11.38 -1.70
CA TYR A 95 -9.49 -11.99 -2.08
C TYR A 95 -9.68 -13.45 -2.56
N ASP A 96 -10.46 -14.24 -1.82
CA ASP A 96 -10.74 -15.63 -2.17
C ASP A 96 -11.53 -15.75 -3.48
N SER A 97 -12.47 -14.84 -3.74
CA SER A 97 -13.17 -14.78 -5.03
C SER A 97 -12.21 -14.45 -6.17
N ALA A 98 -11.34 -13.45 -5.99
CA ALA A 98 -10.34 -13.09 -6.99
C ALA A 98 -9.36 -14.25 -7.29
N LEU A 99 -8.99 -15.04 -6.28
CA LEU A 99 -8.22 -16.27 -6.47
C LEU A 99 -8.99 -17.33 -7.27
N GLN A 100 -10.26 -17.57 -6.94
CA GLN A 100 -11.10 -18.57 -7.61
C GLN A 100 -11.31 -18.24 -9.09
N ASP A 101 -11.50 -16.96 -9.40
CA ASP A 101 -11.71 -16.45 -10.75
C ASP A 101 -10.38 -16.24 -11.51
N ASN A 102 -9.24 -16.50 -10.86
CA ASN A 102 -7.89 -16.28 -11.39
C ASN A 102 -7.70 -14.84 -11.91
N LEU A 103 -8.23 -13.87 -11.16
CA LEU A 103 -8.01 -12.46 -11.42
C LEU A 103 -6.56 -12.10 -11.07
N TYR A 104 -5.95 -11.26 -11.92
CA TYR A 104 -4.61 -10.70 -11.70
C TYR A 104 -3.51 -11.76 -11.46
N PRO A 105 -3.38 -12.77 -12.35
CA PRO A 105 -2.41 -13.84 -12.16
C PRO A 105 -0.98 -13.32 -12.10
N GLU A 106 -0.17 -13.91 -11.21
CA GLU A 106 1.26 -13.61 -11.03
C GLU A 106 1.58 -12.15 -10.64
N THR A 107 0.60 -11.42 -10.10
CA THR A 107 0.79 -10.04 -9.62
C THR A 107 1.14 -9.99 -8.12
N TYR A 108 1.85 -8.93 -7.71
CA TYR A 108 2.13 -8.68 -6.29
C TYR A 108 0.85 -8.45 -5.46
N LEU A 109 -0.17 -7.84 -6.08
CA LEU A 109 -1.53 -7.70 -5.54
C LEU A 109 -2.08 -9.03 -4.98
N MET A 110 -1.83 -10.15 -5.67
CA MET A 110 -2.35 -11.46 -5.29
C MET A 110 -1.44 -12.26 -4.34
N SER A 111 -0.33 -11.68 -3.88
CA SER A 111 0.62 -12.38 -3.01
C SER A 111 0.05 -12.74 -1.63
N ASN A 112 -0.86 -11.90 -1.10
CA ASN A 112 -1.68 -12.20 0.08
C ASN A 112 -2.82 -11.15 0.23
N THR A 113 -3.77 -11.42 1.11
CA THR A 113 -4.93 -10.54 1.39
C THR A 113 -4.57 -9.12 1.86
N ARG A 114 -3.41 -8.93 2.50
CA ARG A 114 -2.97 -7.59 2.97
C ARG A 114 -2.49 -6.74 1.81
N GLU A 115 -1.71 -7.34 0.91
CA GLU A 115 -1.25 -6.70 -0.32
C GLU A 115 -2.41 -6.40 -1.26
N PHE A 116 -3.39 -7.30 -1.30
CA PHE A 116 -4.66 -7.09 -1.99
C PHE A 116 -5.33 -5.78 -1.54
N PHE A 117 -5.47 -5.58 -0.22
CA PHE A 117 -6.04 -4.35 0.35
C PHE A 117 -5.22 -3.11 0.03
N ALA A 118 -3.91 -3.17 0.27
CA ALA A 118 -3.05 -2.00 0.13
C ALA A 118 -2.95 -1.50 -1.32
N VAL A 119 -2.96 -2.42 -2.29
CA VAL A 119 -2.98 -2.08 -3.72
C VAL A 119 -4.34 -1.51 -4.13
N PHE A 120 -5.46 -2.13 -3.74
CA PHE A 120 -6.79 -1.56 -4.03
C PHE A 120 -7.00 -0.18 -3.38
N SER A 121 -6.39 0.07 -2.22
CA SER A 121 -6.39 1.37 -1.56
C SER A 121 -5.66 2.43 -2.38
N THR A 122 -4.50 2.09 -2.95
CA THR A 122 -3.76 3.02 -3.83
C THR A 122 -4.50 3.31 -5.13
N ALA A 123 -5.26 2.34 -5.62
CA ALA A 123 -6.13 2.47 -6.79
C ALA A 123 -7.35 3.38 -6.51
N TYR A 124 -8.00 3.20 -5.35
CA TYR A 124 -9.12 4.04 -4.89
C TYR A 124 -8.74 5.52 -4.74
N PHE A 125 -7.50 5.81 -4.32
CA PHE A 125 -6.97 7.17 -4.24
C PHE A 125 -6.28 7.66 -5.53
N GLU A 126 -6.24 6.83 -6.57
CA GLU A 126 -5.65 7.14 -7.87
C GLU A 126 -4.16 7.53 -7.80
N VAL A 127 -3.40 6.85 -6.95
CA VAL A 127 -1.97 7.09 -6.70
C VAL A 127 -1.13 5.86 -7.02
N TYR A 128 -1.18 5.42 -8.29
CA TYR A 128 -0.54 4.19 -8.75
C TYR A 128 0.69 4.44 -9.64
N SER A 129 1.60 3.45 -9.76
CA SER A 129 2.83 3.61 -10.55
C SER A 129 3.10 2.55 -11.63
N TRP A 130 2.18 1.66 -12.01
CA TRP A 130 2.37 0.76 -13.16
C TRP A 130 1.12 0.48 -14.01
N ASP A 131 1.40 0.22 -15.30
CA ASP A 131 0.55 0.17 -16.50
C ASP A 131 -0.18 -1.18 -16.72
N SER A 132 -0.14 -2.13 -15.77
CA SER A 132 -0.73 -3.47 -15.94
C SER A 132 -1.98 -3.73 -15.10
N LEU A 133 -2.29 -2.84 -14.15
CA LEU A 133 -3.54 -2.83 -13.39
C LEU A 133 -4.18 -1.47 -13.61
N SER A 134 -4.94 -1.34 -14.70
CA SER A 134 -5.84 -0.20 -14.87
C SER A 134 -7.01 -0.40 -13.92
N ASN A 135 -6.83 0.00 -12.66
CA ASN A 135 -7.88 0.06 -11.66
C ASN A 135 -7.88 1.49 -11.12
N SER A 136 -8.38 2.47 -11.87
CA SER A 136 -8.73 3.78 -11.29
C SER A 136 -9.87 3.61 -10.27
N ARG A 137 -10.16 4.66 -9.50
CA ARG A 137 -11.32 4.68 -8.61
C ARG A 137 -12.61 4.30 -9.37
N ASP A 138 -12.84 4.93 -10.52
CA ASP A 138 -13.99 4.67 -11.39
C ASP A 138 -14.01 3.21 -11.88
N GLN A 139 -12.86 2.63 -12.22
CA GLN A 139 -12.79 1.23 -12.66
C GLN A 139 -13.06 0.26 -11.51
N ILE A 140 -12.66 0.57 -10.28
CA ILE A 140 -13.04 -0.25 -9.12
C ILE A 140 -14.55 -0.17 -8.91
N GLU A 141 -15.16 1.01 -9.03
CA GLU A 141 -16.62 1.18 -8.92
C GLU A 141 -17.37 0.37 -9.99
N ASP A 142 -16.90 0.40 -11.23
CA ASP A 142 -17.53 -0.30 -12.36
C ASP A 142 -17.30 -1.82 -12.33
N ASP A 143 -16.05 -2.26 -12.18
CA ASP A 143 -15.68 -3.67 -12.32
C ASP A 143 -15.81 -4.46 -11.01
N HIS A 144 -15.66 -3.78 -9.86
CA HIS A 144 -15.65 -4.39 -8.52
C HIS A 144 -16.52 -3.60 -7.51
N PRO A 145 -17.81 -3.40 -7.77
CA PRO A 145 -18.65 -2.49 -6.99
C PRO A 145 -18.71 -2.80 -5.48
N ALA A 146 -18.64 -4.08 -5.10
CA ALA A 146 -18.61 -4.47 -3.68
C ALA A 146 -17.26 -4.11 -3.00
N ILE A 147 -16.14 -4.22 -3.73
CA ILE A 147 -14.84 -3.77 -3.24
C ILE A 147 -14.83 -2.24 -3.13
N PHE A 148 -15.42 -1.54 -4.10
CA PHE A 148 -15.55 -0.09 -4.05
C PHE A 148 -16.35 0.35 -2.82
N GLU A 149 -17.54 -0.22 -2.59
CA GLU A 149 -18.39 0.10 -1.45
C GLU A 149 -17.66 -0.12 -0.12
N PHE A 150 -16.96 -1.25 0.02
CA PHE A 150 -16.14 -1.53 1.21
C PHE A 150 -15.05 -0.48 1.42
N LEU A 151 -14.33 -0.09 0.36
CA LEU A 151 -13.30 0.95 0.46
C LEU A 151 -13.91 2.32 0.78
N ASP A 152 -15.09 2.63 0.22
CA ASP A 152 -15.82 3.87 0.48
C ASP A 152 -16.27 3.97 1.94
N GLU A 153 -16.69 2.86 2.55
CA GLU A 153 -17.00 2.78 3.99
C GLU A 153 -15.75 2.96 4.85
N VAL A 154 -14.64 2.30 4.51
CA VAL A 154 -13.37 2.42 5.25
C VAL A 154 -12.82 3.86 5.21
N TYR A 155 -12.91 4.52 4.06
CA TYR A 155 -12.35 5.86 3.83
C TYR A 155 -13.37 7.01 3.97
N GLY A 156 -14.64 6.70 4.19
CA GLY A 156 -15.72 7.68 4.35
C GLY A 156 -15.95 8.57 3.14
N GLY A 157 -15.84 8.03 1.93
CA GLY A 157 -16.02 8.80 0.68
C GLY A 157 -14.93 9.84 0.40
N ALA A 158 -13.78 9.75 1.08
CA ALA A 158 -12.70 10.70 0.88
C ALA A 158 -12.10 10.60 -0.54
N GLU A 159 -11.87 11.77 -1.15
CA GLU A 159 -11.10 11.92 -2.38
C GLU A 159 -9.84 12.74 -2.13
N LEU A 160 -8.72 12.34 -2.74
CA LEU A 160 -7.52 13.18 -2.76
C LEU A 160 -7.72 14.40 -3.66
N SER A 161 -7.14 15.54 -3.29
CA SER A 161 -7.20 16.73 -4.13
C SER A 161 -6.51 16.47 -5.49
N PRO A 162 -6.92 17.16 -6.58
CA PRO A 162 -6.28 17.03 -7.89
C PRO A 162 -4.77 17.36 -7.91
N GLU A 163 -4.26 18.07 -6.91
CA GLU A 163 -2.82 18.34 -6.73
C GLU A 163 -2.10 17.13 -6.14
N SER A 164 -2.76 16.39 -5.25
CA SER A 164 -2.22 15.18 -4.60
C SER A 164 -2.24 13.96 -5.53
N LYS A 165 -3.14 13.96 -6.53
CA LYS A 165 -3.24 12.91 -7.57
C LYS A 165 -2.16 13.02 -8.66
N ARG A 166 -1.42 14.14 -8.75
CA ARG A 166 -0.39 14.35 -9.79
C ARG A 166 0.92 13.69 -9.40
N LEU A 167 1.03 12.40 -9.69
CA LEU A 167 2.30 11.70 -9.84
C LEU A 167 2.57 11.33 -11.31
N THR A 168 2.03 12.11 -12.26
CA THR A 168 2.23 11.84 -13.69
C THR A 168 3.56 12.42 -14.21
N PRO A 169 4.23 11.70 -15.14
CA PRO A 169 5.45 12.18 -15.77
C PRO A 169 5.12 13.33 -16.73
N GLN A 170 5.73 14.50 -16.51
CA GLN A 170 6.16 15.34 -17.63
C GLN A 170 7.43 14.77 -18.24
#